data_AF-I3VWK8-F1
#
_entry.id   AF-I3VWK8-F1
#
_cell.length_a   1.000
_cell.length_b   1.000
_cell.length_c   1.000
_cell.angle_alpha   90.00
_cell.angle_beta   90.00
_cell.angle_gamma   90.00
#
_symmetry.space_group_name_H-M   'P 1'
#
loop_
_entity.id
_entity.type
_entity.pdbx_description
1 polymer ?
#
loop_
_entity_poly.entity_id
_entity_poly.type
_entity_poly.pdbx_seq_one_letter_code
_entity_poly.pdbx_strand_id
1 'polypeptide(L)'
;MDYLRAFLVGGIICVIAQLLMDKTKLTPARILVLYVTVGAILGGIGIYKKIIDFGGAGATVPLLGFGNSLAQGAIKAVKKDGITGAFTGGLTATAGGIAAAIFFGYLFSIIFNPRTKK
;
A
#
# COMPACT_ATOMS: atom_id res chain seq x y z
N MET A 1 -1.17 -17.63 -16.24
CA MET A 1 -2.34 -16.73 -16.18
C MET A 1 -2.21 -15.69 -15.06
N ASP A 2 -1.45 -15.97 -13.99
CA ASP A 2 -1.34 -15.08 -12.83
C ASP A 2 -0.65 -13.74 -13.14
N TYR A 3 0.36 -13.72 -14.02
CA TYR A 3 0.98 -12.48 -14.50
C TYR A 3 -0.02 -11.56 -15.21
N LEU A 4 -0.92 -12.13 -16.03
CA LEU A 4 -1.94 -11.34 -16.74
C LEU A 4 -2.97 -10.78 -15.75
N ARG A 5 -3.40 -11.57 -14.77
CA ARG A 5 -4.31 -11.11 -13.71
C ARG A 5 -3.66 -10.02 -12.85
N ALA A 6 -2.39 -10.19 -12.48
CA ALA A 6 -1.65 -9.18 -11.75
C ALA A 6 -1.48 -7.89 -12.55
N PHE A 7 -1.15 -7.99 -13.84
CA PHE A 7 -1.07 -6.84 -14.73
C PHE A 7 -2.42 -6.11 -14.84
N LEU A 8 -3.52 -6.85 -15.05
CA LEU A 8 -4.85 -6.25 -15.19
C LEU A 8 -5.32 -5.59 -13.90
N VAL A 9 -5.20 -6.26 -12.75
CA VAL A 9 -5.66 -5.70 -11.47
C VAL A 9 -4.81 -4.49 -11.07
N GLY A 10 -3.48 -4.60 -11.16
CA GLY A 10 -2.59 -3.47 -10.89
C GLY A 10 -2.81 -2.32 -11.86
N GLY A 11 -2.97 -2.64 -13.16
CA GLY A 11 -3.25 -1.67 -14.21
C GLY A 11 -4.56 -0.90 -13.97
N ILE A 12 -5.65 -1.60 -13.60
CA ILE A 12 -6.92 -0.95 -13.26
C ILE A 12 -6.76 -0.02 -12.06
N ILE A 13 -6.07 -0.45 -11.00
CA ILE A 13 -5.79 0.38 -9.82
C ILE A 13 -5.01 1.65 -10.23
N CYS A 14 -4.00 1.52 -11.08
CA CYS A 14 -3.21 2.64 -11.58
C CYS A 14 -4.03 3.58 -12.47
N VAL A 15 -4.87 3.05 -13.36
CA VAL A 15 -5.76 3.85 -14.23
C VAL A 15 -6.74 4.66 -13.37
N ILE A 16 -7.31 4.08 -12.32
CA ILE A 16 -8.19 4.83 -11.39
C ILE A 16 -7.40 5.98 -10.74
N ALA A 17 -6.14 5.75 -10.34
CA ALA A 17 -5.32 6.79 -9.73
C ALA A 17 -5.02 7.92 -10.71
N GLN A 18 -4.67 7.59 -11.96
CA GLN A 18 -4.44 8.55 -13.04
C GLN A 18 -5.72 9.35 -13.33
N LEU A 19 -6.88 8.70 -13.42
CA LEU A 19 -8.15 9.39 -13.62
C LEU A 19 -8.46 10.36 -12.48
N LEU A 20 -8.18 9.99 -11.23
CA LEU A 20 -8.33 10.91 -10.09
C LEU A 20 -7.38 12.10 -10.21
N MET A 21 -6.13 11.90 -10.62
CA MET A 21 -5.18 12.98 -10.83
C MET A 21 -5.60 13.93 -11.97
N ASP A 22 -6.07 13.37 -13.08
CA ASP A 22 -6.33 14.13 -14.31
C ASP A 22 -7.70 14.80 -14.32
N LYS A 23 -8.69 14.22 -13.64
CA LYS A 23 -10.09 14.69 -13.68
C LYS A 23 -10.55 15.37 -12.40
N THR A 24 -9.74 15.38 -11.34
CA THR A 24 -10.10 16.04 -10.08
C THR A 24 -9.04 17.07 -9.68
N LYS A 25 -9.39 17.93 -8.71
CA LYS A 25 -8.44 18.88 -8.10
C LYS A 25 -7.69 18.28 -6.90
N LEU A 26 -7.73 16.95 -6.74
CA LEU A 26 -7.05 16.29 -5.64
C LEU A 26 -5.54 16.38 -5.83
N THR A 27 -4.83 16.78 -4.78
CA THR A 27 -3.37 16.75 -4.80
C THR A 27 -2.90 15.29 -4.81
N PRO A 28 -1.70 15.00 -5.34
CA PRO A 28 -1.12 13.66 -5.25
C PRO A 28 -1.13 13.12 -3.82
N ALA A 29 -0.80 13.95 -2.83
CA ALA A 29 -0.85 13.59 -1.42
C ALA A 29 -2.25 13.11 -0.95
N ARG A 30 -3.33 13.78 -1.38
CA ARG A 30 -4.70 13.36 -1.03
C ARG A 30 -5.07 12.03 -1.67
N ILE A 31 -4.62 11.77 -2.90
CA ILE A 31 -4.86 10.50 -3.60
C ILE A 31 -4.10 9.36 -2.90
N LEU A 32 -2.85 9.60 -2.49
CA LEU A 32 -2.05 8.64 -1.72
C LEU A 32 -2.79 8.23 -0.43
N VAL A 33 -3.23 9.22 0.37
CA VAL A 33 -3.97 8.96 1.62
C VAL A 33 -5.26 8.22 1.33
N LEU A 34 -6.03 8.63 0.31
CA LEU A 34 -7.27 7.97 -0.08
C LEU A 34 -7.06 6.49 -0.41
N TYR A 35 -6.02 6.15 -1.17
CA TYR A 35 -5.70 4.77 -1.51
C TYR A 35 -5.33 3.94 -0.28
N VAL A 36 -4.49 4.48 0.61
CA VAL A 36 -4.14 3.77 1.84
C VAL A 36 -5.37 3.57 2.73
N THR A 37 -6.21 4.60 2.90
CA THR A 37 -7.43 4.51 3.71
C THR A 37 -8.45 3.54 3.13
N VAL A 38 -8.72 3.60 1.82
CA VAL A 38 -9.63 2.66 1.16
C VAL A 38 -9.10 1.23 1.27
N GLY A 39 -7.80 1.03 1.06
CA GLY A 39 -7.15 -0.27 1.22
C GLY A 39 -7.30 -0.83 2.65
N ALA A 40 -7.13 0.02 3.66
CA ALA A 40 -7.30 -0.35 5.06
C ALA A 40 -8.76 -0.71 5.39
N ILE A 41 -9.74 0.06 4.91
CA ILE A 41 -11.17 -0.22 5.09
C ILE A 41 -11.53 -1.55 4.43
N LEU A 42 -11.21 -1.71 3.13
CA LEU A 42 -11.48 -2.92 2.37
C LEU A 42 -10.79 -4.15 2.99
N GLY A 43 -9.59 -3.96 3.53
CA GLY A 43 -8.83 -4.99 4.23
C GLY A 43 -9.48 -5.38 5.55
N GLY A 44 -9.91 -4.40 6.35
CA GLY A 44 -10.57 -4.62 7.64
C GLY A 44 -11.90 -5.37 7.52
N ILE A 45 -12.69 -5.08 6.49
CA ILE A 45 -13.95 -5.80 6.20
C ILE A 45 -13.76 -7.10 5.41
N GLY A 46 -12.52 -7.45 5.03
CA GLY A 46 -12.17 -8.70 4.35
C GLY A 46 -12.45 -8.74 2.84
N ILE A 47 -12.94 -7.66 2.23
CA ILE A 47 -13.17 -7.58 0.78
C ILE A 47 -11.84 -7.58 0.01
N TYR A 48 -10.82 -6.90 0.54
CA TYR A 48 -9.52 -6.78 -0.13
C TYR A 48 -8.83 -8.13 -0.31
N LYS A 49 -9.10 -9.10 0.56
CA LYS A 49 -8.58 -10.47 0.42
C LYS A 49 -9.00 -11.11 -0.90
N LYS A 50 -10.25 -10.94 -1.33
CA LYS A 50 -10.75 -11.46 -2.62
C LYS A 50 -10.01 -10.83 -3.81
N ILE A 51 -9.67 -9.55 -3.69
CA ILE A 51 -8.91 -8.82 -4.70
C ILE A 51 -7.47 -9.36 -4.78
N ILE A 52 -6.86 -9.68 -3.63
CA ILE A 52 -5.55 -10.32 -3.57
C ILE A 52 -5.59 -11.74 -4.15
N ASP A 53 -6.60 -12.55 -3.80
CA ASP A 53 -6.70 -13.94 -4.27
C ASP A 53 -6.85 -14.01 -5.80
N PHE A 54 -7.45 -12.99 -6.42
CA PHE A 54 -7.56 -12.88 -7.88
C PHE A 54 -6.35 -12.21 -8.55
N GLY A 55 -5.87 -11.09 -8.00
CA GLY A 55 -4.87 -10.22 -8.62
C GLY A 55 -3.43 -10.43 -8.14
N GLY A 56 -3.22 -11.18 -7.07
CA GLY A 56 -1.90 -11.44 -6.47
C GLY A 56 -1.10 -10.16 -6.27
N ALA A 57 0.10 -10.13 -6.85
CA ALA A 57 1.02 -8.98 -6.80
C ALA A 57 0.39 -7.68 -7.32
N GLY A 58 -0.53 -7.76 -8.27
CA GLY A 58 -1.25 -6.60 -8.80
C GLY A 58 -2.14 -5.90 -7.77
N ALA A 59 -2.56 -6.61 -6.72
CA ALA A 59 -3.34 -6.05 -5.62
C ALA A 59 -2.48 -5.76 -4.38
N THR A 60 -1.39 -6.50 -4.15
CA THR A 60 -0.57 -6.32 -2.94
C THR A 60 0.47 -5.21 -3.05
N VAL A 61 0.98 -4.93 -4.25
CA VAL A 61 2.03 -3.91 -4.48
C VAL A 61 1.50 -2.47 -4.47
N PRO A 62 0.32 -2.14 -5.04
CA PRO A 62 -0.21 -0.78 -4.97
C PRO A 62 -0.53 -0.32 -3.54
N LEU A 63 -0.74 0.99 -3.36
CA LEU A 63 -1.01 1.62 -2.05
C LEU A 63 -2.24 1.07 -1.32
N LEU A 64 -3.23 0.56 -2.06
CA LEU A 64 -4.38 -0.14 -1.48
C LEU A 64 -3.92 -1.42 -0.72
N GLY A 65 -2.94 -2.15 -1.27
CA GLY A 65 -2.35 -3.33 -0.64
C GLY A 65 -1.54 -3.00 0.61
N PHE A 66 -0.86 -1.84 0.60
CA PHE A 66 -0.22 -1.30 1.80
C PHE A 66 -1.24 -0.99 2.91
N GLY A 67 -2.35 -0.33 2.56
CA GLY A 67 -3.47 -0.10 3.49
C GLY A 67 -4.05 -1.38 4.08
N ASN A 68 -4.29 -2.41 3.25
CA ASN A 68 -4.74 -3.71 3.72
C ASN A 68 -3.72 -4.36 4.68
N SER A 69 -2.42 -4.23 4.41
CA SER A 69 -1.36 -4.78 5.26
C SER A 69 -1.33 -4.12 6.63
N LEU A 70 -1.53 -2.79 6.70
CA LEU A 70 -1.69 -2.05 7.96
C LEU A 70 -2.90 -2.58 8.76
N ALA A 71 -4.07 -2.69 8.12
CA ALA A 71 -5.28 -3.14 8.78
C ALA A 71 -5.15 -4.57 9.31
N GLN A 72 -4.64 -5.49 8.50
CA GLN A 72 -4.42 -6.88 8.90
C GLN A 72 -3.35 -7.00 9.99
N GLY A 73 -2.29 -6.18 9.95
CA GLY A 73 -1.28 -6.09 11.00
C GLY A 73 -1.88 -5.67 12.34
N ALA A 74 -2.69 -4.60 12.33
CA ALA A 74 -3.39 -4.13 13.53
C ALA A 74 -4.36 -5.18 14.07
N ILE A 75 -5.20 -5.80 13.22
CA ILE A 75 -6.14 -6.85 13.64
C ILE A 75 -5.41 -8.06 14.26
N LYS A 76 -4.30 -8.49 13.66
CA LYS A 76 -3.49 -9.61 14.19
C LYS A 76 -2.86 -9.27 15.53
N ALA A 77 -2.31 -8.07 15.68
CA ALA A 77 -1.71 -7.63 16.92
C ALA A 77 -2.76 -7.44 18.02
N VAL A 78 -3.97 -6.95 17.70
CA VAL A 78 -5.06 -6.87 18.69
C VAL A 78 -5.43 -8.24 19.24
N LYS A 79 -5.45 -9.26 18.38
CA LYS A 79 -5.71 -10.65 18.81
C LYS A 79 -4.61 -11.22 19.70
N LYS A 80 -3.39 -10.69 19.62
CA LYS A 80 -2.22 -11.20 20.35
C LYS A 80 -1.95 -10.42 21.63
N ASP A 81 -1.92 -9.09 21.53
CA ASP A 81 -1.44 -8.16 22.55
C ASP A 81 -2.59 -7.34 23.17
N GLY A 82 -3.84 -7.58 22.76
CA GLY A 82 -5.01 -6.83 23.20
C GLY A 82 -5.12 -5.47 22.53
N ILE A 83 -5.88 -4.54 23.11
CA ILE A 83 -6.18 -3.24 22.49
C ILE A 83 -4.91 -2.44 22.16
N THR A 84 -3.85 -2.59 22.95
CA THR A 84 -2.54 -1.95 22.71
C THR A 84 -1.91 -2.36 21.38
N GLY A 85 -2.18 -3.59 20.91
CA GLY A 85 -1.76 -4.08 19.61
C GLY A 85 -2.34 -3.30 18.42
N ALA A 86 -3.45 -2.58 18.59
CA ALA A 86 -4.03 -1.74 17.54
C ALA A 86 -3.06 -0.61 17.10
N PHE A 87 -2.27 -0.10 18.04
CA PHE A 87 -1.36 1.04 17.80
C PHE A 87 -0.05 0.61 17.14
N THR A 88 0.44 -0.58 17.44
CA THR A 88 1.76 -1.05 17.00
C THR A 88 1.68 -2.06 15.86
N GLY A 89 0.60 -2.83 15.76
CA GLY A 89 0.50 -3.96 14.84
C GLY A 89 0.63 -3.61 13.36
N GLY A 90 -0.03 -2.54 12.93
CA GLY A 90 0.05 -2.08 11.54
C GLY A 90 1.48 -1.64 11.17
N LEU A 91 2.11 -0.87 12.05
CA LEU A 91 3.49 -0.40 11.86
C LEU A 91 4.46 -1.57 11.80
N THR A 92 4.37 -2.52 12.73
CA THR A 92 5.22 -3.72 12.76
C THR A 92 5.04 -4.57 11.50
N ALA A 93 3.80 -4.75 11.03
CA ALA A 93 3.52 -5.56 9.84
C ALA A 93 4.09 -4.95 8.54
N THR A 94 4.27 -3.63 8.50
CA THR A 94 4.78 -2.92 7.32
C THR A 94 6.23 -2.46 7.47
N ALA A 95 6.82 -2.61 8.66
CA ALA A 95 8.15 -2.11 9.01
C ALA A 95 9.24 -2.60 8.06
N GLY A 96 9.21 -3.88 7.67
CA GLY A 96 10.22 -4.45 6.76
C GLY A 96 10.23 -3.74 5.39
N GLY A 97 9.05 -3.45 4.82
CA GLY A 97 8.94 -2.74 3.55
C GLY A 97 9.39 -1.29 3.64
N ILE A 98 9.02 -0.60 4.72
CA ILE A 98 9.43 0.78 4.98
C ILE A 98 10.95 0.87 5.20
N ALA A 99 11.50 -0.04 6.01
CA ALA A 99 12.94 -0.11 6.29
C ALA A 99 13.74 -0.40 5.01
N ALA A 100 13.27 -1.32 4.16
CA ALA A 100 13.89 -1.59 2.87
C ALA A 100 13.86 -0.34 1.96
N ALA A 101 12.71 0.35 1.88
CA ALA A 101 12.59 1.56 1.06
C ALA A 101 13.55 2.67 1.52
N ILE A 102 13.67 2.90 2.83
CA ILE A 102 14.60 3.88 3.41
C ILE A 102 16.05 3.46 3.18
N PHE A 103 16.39 2.20 3.48
CA PHE A 103 17.75 1.69 3.37
C PHE A 103 18.27 1.76 1.93
N PHE A 104 17.51 1.23 0.97
CA PHE A 104 17.92 1.28 -0.43
C PHE A 104 17.88 2.71 -0.97
N GLY A 105 16.89 3.53 -0.59
CA GLY A 105 16.86 4.95 -0.98
C GLY A 105 18.12 5.69 -0.53
N TYR A 106 18.57 5.45 0.71
CA TYR A 106 19.79 6.03 1.24
C TYR A 106 21.05 5.47 0.55
N LEU A 107 21.13 4.15 0.35
CA LEU A 107 22.24 3.51 -0.35
C LEU A 107 22.44 4.09 -1.76
N PHE A 108 21.36 4.26 -2.51
CA PHE A 108 21.40 4.87 -3.84
C PHE A 108 21.79 6.36 -3.79
N SER A 109 21.41 7.09 -2.74
CA SER A 109 21.83 8.47 -2.54
C SER A 109 23.32 8.63 -2.21
N ILE A 110 24.01 7.57 -1.78
CA ILE A 110 25.47 7.58 -1.59
C ILE A 110 26.18 7.32 -2.92
N ILE A 111 25.67 6.36 -3.71
CA ILE A 111 26.29 5.94 -4.97
C ILE A 111 26.04 6.98 -6.08
N PHE A 112 24.87 7.60 -6.07
CA PHE A 112 24.45 8.58 -7.08
C PHE A 112 24.18 9.93 -6.42
N ASN A 113 24.22 11.00 -7.21
CA ASN A 113 23.93 12.35 -6.75
C ASN A 113 22.47 12.71 -7.09
N PRO A 114 21.49 12.49 -6.18
CA PRO A 114 20.08 12.71 -6.48
C PRO A 114 19.82 14.20 -6.68
N ARG A 115 19.24 14.56 -7.83
CA ARG A 115 18.80 15.93 -8.09
C ARG A 115 17.31 16.06 -7.77
N THR A 116 16.95 16.98 -6.90
CA THR A 116 15.56 17.42 -6.77
C THR A 116 15.16 18.12 -8.07
N LYS A 117 14.09 17.67 -8.74
CA LYS A 117 13.53 18.44 -9.86
C LYS A 117 13.05 19.78 -9.29
N LYS A 118 13.60 20.88 -9.82
CA LYS A 118 13.12 22.25 -9.58
C LYS A 118 11.72 22.41 -10.13
#